data_AF-A0A8S3FK95-F1
#
_entry.id   AF-A0A8S3FK95-F1
#
_cell.length_a   1.000
_cell.length_b   1.000
_cell.length_c   1.000
_cell.angle_alpha   90.00
_cell.angle_beta   90.00
_cell.angle_gamma   90.00
#
_symmetry.space_group_name_H-M   'P 1'
#
loop_
_entity.id
_entity.type
_entity.pdbx_description
1 polymer ?
#
loop_
_entity_poly.entity_id
_entity_poly.type
_entity_poly.pdbx_seq_one_letter_code
_entity_poly.pdbx_strand_id
1 'polypeptide(L)' 'TRFGLLEFFTKYPTYTEASDRIFAILGERHVQREAFWRS' A
#
# COMPACT_ATOMS: atom_id res chain seq x y z
N THR A 1 -16.47 -5.92 0.69
CA THR A 1 -15.01 -5.69 0.62
C THR A 1 -14.35 -5.44 1.99
N ARG A 2 -14.92 -5.91 3.11
CA ARG A 2 -14.38 -5.76 4.47
C ARG A 2 -13.19 -6.69 4.79
N PHE A 3 -13.00 -7.74 4.00
CA PHE A 3 -11.99 -8.79 4.24
C PHE A 3 -10.54 -8.33 4.05
N GLY A 4 -10.27 -7.42 3.10
CA GLY A 4 -8.89 -7.04 2.77
C GLY A 4 -8.14 -6.25 3.86
N LEU A 5 -8.84 -5.43 4.66
CA LEU A 5 -8.19 -4.65 5.73
C LEU A 5 -7.85 -5.52 6.94
N LEU A 6 -8.74 -6.45 7.30
CA LEU A 6 -8.50 -7.36 8.42
C LEU A 6 -7.32 -8.30 8.11
N GLU A 7 -7.28 -8.86 6.90
CA GLU A 7 -6.15 -9.67 6.43
C GLU A 7 -4.86 -8.86 6.37
N PHE A 8 -4.94 -7.60 5.93
CA PHE A 8 -3.79 -6.70 5.89
C PHE A 8 -3.21 -6.44 7.28
N PHE A 9 -4.04 -6.06 8.26
CA PHE A 9 -3.57 -5.83 9.63
C PHE A 9 -3.20 -7.12 10.36
N THR A 10 -3.73 -8.28 9.96
CA THR A 10 -3.25 -9.57 10.46
C THR A 10 -1.83 -9.86 9.96
N LYS A 11 -1.53 -9.47 8.72
CA LYS A 11 -0.20 -9.64 8.10
C LYS A 11 0.82 -8.60 8.57
N TYR A 12 0.38 -7.38 8.84
CA TYR A 12 1.19 -6.28 9.36
C TYR A 12 0.61 -5.84 10.72
N PRO A 13 0.90 -6.60 11.80
CA PRO A 13 0.22 -6.46 13.08
C PRO A 13 0.60 -5.19 13.83
N THR A 14 1.80 -4.65 13.61
CA THR A 14 2.22 -3.41 14.25
C THR A 14 1.84 -2.19 13.40
N TYR A 15 1.57 -1.08 14.09
CA TYR A 15 1.31 0.19 13.43
C TYR A 15 2.44 0.59 12.47
N THR A 16 3.70 0.42 12.90
CA THR A 16 4.88 0.76 12.10
C THR A 16 4.93 -0.07 10.81
N GLU A 17 4.78 -1.40 10.89
CA GLU A 17 4.79 -2.27 9.70
C GLU A 17 3.63 -1.94 8.73
N ALA A 18 2.44 -1.70 9.28
CA ALA A 18 1.27 -1.34 8.48
C ALA A 18 1.49 0.02 7.79
N SER A 19 2.01 1.01 8.51
CA SER A 19 2.33 2.34 8.00
C SER A 19 3.37 2.25 6.88
N ASP A 20 4.49 1.57 7.11
CA ASP A 20 5.56 1.41 6.13
C ASP A 20 5.06 0.72 4.86
N ARG A 21 4.22 -0.32 5.01
CA ARG A 21 3.65 -1.01 3.87
C ARG A 21 2.67 -0.16 3.09
N ILE A 22 1.85 0.64 3.76
CA ILE A 22 0.93 1.59 3.10
C ILE A 22 1.74 2.61 2.30
N PHE A 23 2.79 3.19 2.88
CA PHE A 23 3.65 4.15 2.16
C PHE A 23 4.33 3.52 0.95
N ALA A 24 4.81 2.28 1.06
CA ALA A 24 5.39 1.56 -0.08
C ALA A 24 4.38 1.39 -1.23
N ILE A 25 3.14 0.98 -0.92
CA ILE A 25 2.07 0.82 -1.92
C ILE A 25 1.74 2.17 -2.58
N LEU A 26 1.62 3.24 -1.79
CA LEU A 26 1.34 4.57 -2.32
C LEU A 26 2.48 5.08 -3.21
N GLY A 27 3.74 4.82 -2.84
CA GLY A 27 4.92 5.13 -3.65
C GLY A 27 4.93 4.41 -4.99
N GLU A 28 4.69 3.09 -5.00
CA GLU A 28 4.59 2.29 -6.23
C GLU A 28 3.48 2.83 -7.16
N ARG A 29 2.31 3.15 -6.60
CA ARG A 29 1.19 3.72 -7.36
C ARG A 29 1.51 5.10 -7.93
N HIS A 30 2.25 5.91 -7.18
CA HIS A 30 2.71 7.21 -7.66
C HIS A 30 3.62 7.05 -8.89
N VAL A 31 4.61 6.16 -8.81
CA VAL A 31 5.54 5.87 -9.91
C VAL A 31 4.80 5.33 -11.14
N GLN A 32 3.88 4.38 -10.93
CA GLN A 32 3.04 3.83 -12.02
C GLN A 32 2.21 4.93 -12.70
N ARG A 33 1.63 5.84 -11.91
CA ARG A 33 0.86 6.97 -12.43
C ARG A 33 1.74 7.91 -13.25
N GLU A 34 2.92 8.27 -12.75
CA GLU A 34 3.86 9.09 -13.51
C GLU A 34 4.28 8.42 -14.82
N ALA A 35 4.55 7.11 -14.79
CA ALA A 35 4.90 6.35 -15.99
C ALA A 35 3.78 6.36 -17.04
N PHE A 36 2.52 6.18 -16.62
CA PHE A 36 1.35 6.23 -17.49
C PHE A 36 1.17 7.59 -18.18
N TRP A 37 1.46 8.70 -17.49
CA TRP A 37 1.32 10.04 -18.08
C TRP A 37 2.53 10.46 -18.92
N ARG A 38 3.67 9.78 -18.79
CA ARG A 38 4.88 10.03 -19.59
C ARG A 38 4.97 9.19 -20.87
N SER A 39 4.15 8.13 -20.98
CA SER A 39 3.96 7.31 -22.19
C SER A 39 2.87 7.87 -23.09
#